data_AF-L7JSW0-F1
#
_entry.id   AF-L7JSW0-F1
#
_cell.length_a   1.000
_cell.length_b   1.000
_cell.length_c   1.000
_cell.angle_alpha   90.00
_cell.angle_beta   90.00
_cell.angle_gamma   90.00
#
_symmetry.space_group_name_H-M   'P 1'
#
loop_
_entity.id
_entity.type
_entity.pdbx_description
1 polymer ?
#
loop_
_entity_poly.entity_id
_entity_poly.type
_entity_poly.pdbx_seq_one_letter_code
_entity_poly.pdbx_strand_id
1 'polypeptide(L)'
;MSTRIEVHALYIHNKLSAKNIEMDVNDIVEDLKTMKCKRMERLNDEEVYEKYLDHKTVHSKIFERIKNGEDVIYDMKLCLNRDIDGSVLQEYDVDSYLIYNNTLYIKFGNDFFDDSFDIKKVKRLVKYCDAYRTDEVYFNVEYRERNIILLVQILKKVNLPLKIVYYENCDNTVFLHMEDRKWPHDKQAIECVKSALLCHIYSHCKLSYGITREAVFLKLNDKIYKVMIKYEGSAVTCSLEKRNEHQEAHGSAVNDQSEKNLTDQLANSLRIYKTFGTGKKIAKEYIKLYLDSHGYFPFYIKNYEIDELIAEISAVNPGQIFIMFIKLPKQQFASLPGLDSMLLNRLVQLNAKVLEHLQQSVFIDGRRLLSPSLKDYDFVLMKENTEGQSERIIFVADNDRSKFLLGQVEVNDFFGMGTYAYLLYSEYNQVLMVKMKDMKYISLVMNVLLVKTSFSYVYKNF
;
A
#
# COMPACT_ATOMS: atom_id res chain seq x y z
N MET A 1 -60.31 13.28 1.51
CA MET A 1 -59.24 12.58 0.79
C MET A 1 -57.92 13.35 0.83
N SER A 2 -57.84 14.64 0.44
CA SER A 2 -56.57 15.40 0.41
C SER A 2 -55.84 15.46 1.76
N THR A 3 -56.56 15.77 2.85
CA THR A 3 -55.96 16.06 4.15
C THR A 3 -55.22 14.91 4.82
N ARG A 4 -55.64 13.65 4.60
CA ARG A 4 -54.95 12.50 5.24
C ARG A 4 -53.68 12.09 4.51
N ILE A 5 -53.65 12.24 3.18
CA ILE A 5 -52.43 12.01 2.39
C ILE A 5 -51.37 13.06 2.75
N GLU A 6 -51.77 14.31 2.94
CA GLU A 6 -50.87 15.39 3.38
C GLU A 6 -50.25 15.11 4.76
N VAL A 7 -51.03 14.58 5.70
CA VAL A 7 -50.52 14.17 7.03
C VAL A 7 -49.48 13.06 6.91
N HIS A 8 -49.75 12.00 6.12
CA HIS A 8 -48.79 10.93 5.89
C HIS A 8 -47.53 11.42 5.16
N ALA A 9 -47.68 12.32 4.17
CA ALA A 9 -46.55 12.90 3.46
C ALA A 9 -45.64 13.70 4.40
N LEU A 10 -46.23 14.50 5.30
CA LEU A 10 -45.46 15.25 6.29
C LEU A 10 -44.74 14.33 7.27
N TYR A 11 -45.36 13.22 7.67
CA TYR A 11 -44.72 12.20 8.49
C TYR A 11 -43.49 11.59 7.81
N ILE A 12 -43.63 11.16 6.55
CA ILE A 12 -42.54 10.61 5.73
C ILE A 12 -41.43 11.66 5.59
N HIS A 13 -41.77 12.90 5.27
CA HIS A 13 -40.80 13.99 5.15
C HIS A 13 -39.98 14.18 6.43
N ASN A 14 -40.61 14.13 7.60
CA ASN A 14 -39.93 14.25 8.88
C ASN A 14 -39.01 13.05 9.17
N LYS A 15 -39.46 11.83 8.87
CA LYS A 15 -38.65 10.60 8.99
C LYS A 15 -37.43 10.62 8.08
N LEU A 16 -37.60 11.05 6.83
CA LEU A 16 -36.52 11.18 5.86
C LEU A 16 -35.56 12.31 6.26
N SER A 17 -36.07 13.46 6.70
CA SER A 17 -35.26 14.58 7.19
C SER A 17 -34.44 14.21 8.42
N ALA A 18 -34.99 13.38 9.33
CA ALA A 18 -34.23 12.85 10.47
C ALA A 18 -33.06 11.94 10.04
N LYS A 19 -33.10 11.40 8.83
CA LYS A 19 -32.00 10.68 8.17
C LYS A 19 -31.20 11.58 7.20
N ASN A 20 -31.34 12.90 7.31
CA ASN A 20 -30.72 13.91 6.45
C ASN A 20 -31.12 13.81 4.97
N ILE A 21 -32.34 13.36 4.65
CA ILE A 21 -32.84 13.28 3.28
C ILE A 21 -33.91 14.36 3.07
N GLU A 22 -33.53 15.41 2.34
CA GLU A 22 -34.47 16.45 1.93
C GLU A 22 -35.31 15.98 0.73
N MET A 23 -36.64 16.01 0.88
CA MET A 23 -37.60 15.80 -0.19
C MET A 23 -38.74 16.82 -0.05
N ASP A 24 -39.22 17.36 -1.18
CA ASP A 24 -40.40 18.22 -1.17
C ASP A 24 -41.62 17.40 -0.72
N VAL A 25 -42.41 17.93 0.22
CA VAL A 25 -43.63 17.29 0.70
C VAL A 25 -44.62 17.08 -0.45
N ASN A 26 -44.66 17.98 -1.43
CA ASN A 26 -45.54 17.87 -2.59
C ASN A 26 -45.18 16.68 -3.48
N ASP A 27 -43.88 16.40 -3.65
CA ASP A 27 -43.42 15.22 -4.41
C ASP A 27 -43.86 13.94 -3.71
N ILE A 28 -43.72 13.89 -2.38
CA ILE A 28 -44.19 12.76 -1.57
C ILE A 28 -45.71 12.59 -1.71
N VAL A 29 -46.47 13.69 -1.73
CA VAL A 29 -47.93 13.66 -1.96
C VAL A 29 -48.26 13.09 -3.35
N GLU A 30 -47.52 13.47 -4.40
CA GLU A 30 -47.72 12.92 -5.74
C GLU A 30 -47.39 11.43 -5.80
N ASP A 31 -46.27 11.01 -5.21
CA ASP A 31 -45.89 9.60 -5.10
C ASP A 31 -46.97 8.78 -4.39
N LEU A 32 -47.48 9.26 -3.24
CA LEU A 32 -48.55 8.59 -2.53
C LEU A 32 -49.84 8.51 -3.37
N LYS A 33 -50.16 9.54 -4.17
CA LYS A 33 -51.30 9.47 -5.10
C LYS A 33 -51.10 8.43 -6.20
N THR A 34 -49.88 8.27 -6.71
CA THR A 34 -49.57 7.30 -7.79
C THR A 34 -49.51 5.85 -7.32
N MET A 35 -49.16 5.60 -6.05
CA MET A 35 -49.09 4.25 -5.46
C MET A 35 -50.43 3.47 -5.47
N LYS A 36 -51.56 4.09 -5.88
CA LYS A 36 -52.91 3.49 -6.08
C LYS A 36 -53.37 2.53 -4.97
N CYS A 37 -52.87 2.71 -3.75
CA CYS A 37 -53.23 1.86 -2.63
C CYS A 37 -54.62 2.25 -2.13
N LYS A 38 -55.66 1.53 -2.59
CA LYS A 38 -57.09 1.71 -2.23
C LYS A 38 -57.39 1.72 -0.72
N ARG A 39 -56.40 1.50 0.14
CA ARG A 39 -56.50 1.41 1.60
C ARG A 39 -55.48 2.27 2.36
N MET A 40 -54.76 3.19 1.70
CA MET A 40 -53.76 4.02 2.39
C MET A 40 -54.34 4.81 3.56
N GLU A 41 -55.58 5.32 3.41
CA GLU A 41 -56.29 6.03 4.49
C GLU A 41 -56.61 5.17 5.72
N ARG A 42 -56.37 3.85 5.70
CA ARG A 42 -56.60 2.98 6.86
C ARG A 42 -55.32 2.50 7.52
N LEU A 43 -54.17 2.74 6.89
CA LEU A 43 -52.88 2.37 7.42
C LEU A 43 -52.43 3.40 8.46
N ASN A 44 -51.63 2.95 9.41
CA ASN A 44 -50.93 3.86 10.31
C ASN A 44 -49.70 4.49 9.60
N ASP A 45 -49.13 5.53 10.20
CA ASP A 45 -48.05 6.30 9.57
C ASP A 45 -46.80 5.46 9.24
N GLU A 46 -46.45 4.50 10.10
CA GLU A 46 -45.28 3.62 9.87
C GLU A 46 -45.54 2.62 8.74
N GLU A 47 -46.74 2.04 8.67
CA GLU A 47 -47.12 1.16 7.56
C GLU A 47 -47.12 1.89 6.21
N VAL A 48 -47.48 3.19 6.20
CA VAL A 48 -47.41 4.02 5.00
C VAL A 48 -45.95 4.34 4.66
N TYR A 49 -45.11 4.64 5.66
CA TYR A 49 -43.68 4.89 5.47
C TYR A 49 -42.94 3.67 4.88
N GLU A 50 -43.15 2.47 5.43
CA GLU A 50 -42.53 1.24 4.91
C GLU A 50 -42.94 0.96 3.45
N LYS A 51 -44.24 1.12 3.14
CA LYS A 51 -44.72 0.95 1.76
C LYS A 51 -44.17 2.02 0.81
N TYR A 52 -43.97 3.23 1.31
CA TYR A 52 -43.36 4.30 0.53
C TYR A 52 -41.90 3.98 0.22
N LEU A 53 -41.13 3.47 1.19
CA LEU A 53 -39.77 2.99 0.96
C LEU A 53 -39.76 1.87 -0.09
N ASP A 54 -40.63 0.85 0.03
CA ASP A 54 -40.76 -0.24 -0.95
C ASP A 54 -41.03 0.26 -2.37
N HIS A 55 -41.87 1.29 -2.50
CA HIS A 55 -42.15 1.90 -3.79
C HIS A 55 -40.91 2.60 -4.36
N LYS A 56 -40.16 3.33 -3.53
CA LYS A 56 -38.96 4.05 -3.96
C LYS A 56 -37.74 3.16 -4.17
N THR A 57 -37.64 2.01 -3.50
CA THR A 57 -36.51 1.07 -3.69
C THR A 57 -36.40 0.56 -5.12
N VAL A 58 -37.53 0.51 -5.86
CA VAL A 58 -37.54 0.13 -7.29
C VAL A 58 -36.72 1.10 -8.14
N HIS A 59 -36.62 2.36 -7.72
CA HIS A 59 -36.02 3.42 -8.51
C HIS A 59 -34.73 3.99 -7.91
N SER A 60 -34.42 3.68 -6.65
CA SER A 60 -33.25 4.24 -5.98
C SER A 60 -32.72 3.34 -4.86
N LYS A 61 -31.42 3.00 -4.96
CA LYS A 61 -30.66 2.25 -3.96
C LYS A 61 -30.56 2.96 -2.62
N ILE A 62 -30.75 4.29 -2.60
CA ILE A 62 -30.75 5.07 -1.36
C ILE A 62 -31.88 4.59 -0.45
N PHE A 63 -33.09 4.41 -0.99
CA PHE A 63 -34.24 3.97 -0.20
C PHE A 63 -34.13 2.50 0.23
N GLU A 64 -33.40 1.68 -0.52
CA GLU A 64 -33.06 0.31 -0.11
C GLU A 64 -32.19 0.29 1.15
N ARG A 65 -31.18 1.16 1.20
CA ARG A 65 -30.35 1.35 2.41
C ARG A 65 -31.15 1.89 3.59
N ILE A 66 -32.02 2.88 3.38
CA ILE A 66 -32.91 3.41 4.43
C ILE A 66 -33.72 2.28 5.06
N LYS A 67 -34.30 1.42 4.21
CA LYS A 67 -35.14 0.29 4.58
C LYS A 67 -34.37 -0.76 5.37
N ASN A 68 -33.11 -1.02 5.00
CA ASN A 68 -32.23 -1.94 5.73
C ASN A 68 -31.71 -1.38 7.07
N GLY A 69 -32.04 -0.13 7.41
CA GLY A 69 -31.52 0.55 8.59
C GLY A 69 -30.05 0.95 8.46
N GLU A 70 -29.51 0.99 7.24
CA GLU A 70 -28.16 1.45 6.96
C GLU A 70 -28.11 2.98 7.02
N ASP A 71 -26.97 3.53 7.44
CA ASP A 71 -26.74 4.97 7.38
C ASP A 71 -26.74 5.45 5.93
N VAL A 72 -27.62 6.39 5.63
CA VAL A 72 -27.79 6.90 4.28
C VAL A 72 -26.80 8.02 4.06
N ILE A 73 -25.77 7.65 3.33
CA ILE A 73 -24.74 8.53 2.82
C ILE A 73 -25.09 8.80 1.35
N TYR A 74 -25.32 10.07 1.00
CA TYR A 74 -25.56 10.50 -0.38
C TYR A 74 -24.44 9.99 -1.30
N ASP A 75 -24.81 9.67 -2.55
CA ASP A 75 -23.88 9.69 -3.68
C ASP A 75 -23.37 11.13 -3.82
N MET A 76 -22.29 11.47 -3.10
CA MET A 76 -21.65 12.77 -3.22
C MET A 76 -21.05 12.87 -4.62
N LYS A 77 -21.65 13.73 -5.44
CA LYS A 77 -21.07 14.17 -6.71
C LYS A 77 -20.36 15.49 -6.51
N LEU A 78 -19.08 15.54 -6.83
CA LEU A 78 -18.31 16.78 -6.83
C LEU A 78 -18.42 17.44 -8.20
N CYS A 79 -18.98 18.64 -8.26
CA CYS A 79 -19.01 19.43 -9.49
C CYS A 79 -17.77 20.33 -9.57
N LEU A 80 -16.86 20.03 -10.49
CA LEU A 80 -15.69 20.87 -10.78
C LEU A 80 -15.97 21.81 -11.95
N ASN A 81 -15.46 23.03 -11.83
CA ASN A 81 -15.58 24.04 -12.87
C ASN A 81 -14.41 23.89 -13.86
N ARG A 82 -14.69 23.54 -15.13
CA ARG A 82 -13.61 23.38 -16.12
C ARG A 82 -13.03 24.72 -16.57
N ASP A 83 -13.87 25.74 -16.69
CA ASP A 83 -13.53 27.03 -17.26
C ASP A 83 -13.47 28.14 -16.21
N ILE A 84 -12.58 29.10 -16.42
CA ILE A 84 -12.44 30.30 -15.59
C ILE A 84 -13.76 31.09 -15.56
N ASP A 85 -14.59 30.95 -16.60
CA ASP A 85 -15.84 31.67 -16.80
C ASP A 85 -17.09 30.98 -16.22
N GLY A 86 -16.97 29.77 -15.65
CA GLY A 86 -18.04 29.19 -14.82
C GLY A 86 -19.20 28.50 -15.52
N SER A 87 -19.13 28.27 -16.83
CA SER A 87 -20.27 27.80 -17.62
C SER A 87 -20.38 26.27 -17.76
N VAL A 88 -19.33 25.50 -17.45
CA VAL A 88 -19.32 24.03 -17.59
C VAL A 88 -18.89 23.36 -16.29
N LEU A 89 -19.85 22.70 -15.64
CA LEU A 89 -19.63 21.86 -14.47
C LEU A 89 -19.44 20.40 -14.90
N GLN A 90 -18.37 19.77 -14.44
CA GLN A 90 -18.14 18.34 -14.59
C GLN A 90 -18.38 17.64 -13.25
N GLU A 91 -19.24 16.64 -13.24
CA GLU A 91 -19.53 15.81 -12.06
C GLU A 91 -18.50 14.69 -11.92
N TYR A 92 -18.02 14.47 -10.69
CA TYR A 92 -17.14 13.37 -10.33
C TYR A 92 -17.71 12.60 -9.14
N ASP A 93 -17.66 11.28 -9.21
CA ASP A 93 -18.08 10.41 -8.12
C ASP A 93 -17.03 10.41 -7.00
N VAL A 94 -17.48 10.49 -5.74
CA VAL A 94 -16.65 10.38 -4.56
C VAL A 94 -16.49 8.92 -4.15
N ASP A 95 -15.26 8.43 -4.07
CA ASP A 95 -14.96 7.03 -3.70
C ASP A 95 -15.37 6.71 -2.26
N SER A 96 -15.09 7.65 -1.34
CA SER A 96 -15.46 7.54 0.08
C SER A 96 -15.29 8.88 0.78
N TYR A 97 -15.97 9.07 1.92
CA TYR A 97 -15.73 10.20 2.80
C TYR A 97 -15.85 9.80 4.28
N LEU A 98 -15.34 10.66 5.14
CA LEU A 98 -15.41 10.54 6.61
C LEU A 98 -15.70 11.92 7.19
N ILE A 99 -16.63 12.01 8.15
CA ILE A 99 -16.78 13.22 8.97
C ILE A 99 -16.22 12.90 10.35
N TYR A 100 -15.25 13.70 10.80
CA TYR A 100 -14.66 13.56 12.12
C TYR A 100 -14.38 14.95 12.70
N ASN A 101 -14.85 15.24 13.92
CA ASN A 101 -14.67 16.54 14.58
C ASN A 101 -15.02 17.75 13.67
N ASN A 102 -16.25 17.81 13.14
CA ASN A 102 -16.67 18.85 12.18
C ASN A 102 -15.81 18.98 10.90
N THR A 103 -15.00 17.97 10.59
CA THR A 103 -14.12 17.98 9.43
C THR A 103 -14.59 16.94 8.42
N LEU A 104 -14.86 17.35 7.18
CA LEU A 104 -15.22 16.44 6.09
C LEU A 104 -13.95 16.03 5.31
N TYR A 105 -13.63 14.75 5.38
CA TYR A 105 -12.55 14.11 4.63
C TYR A 105 -13.15 13.45 3.39
N ILE A 106 -12.73 13.87 2.19
CA ILE A 106 -13.23 13.31 0.93
C ILE A 106 -12.09 12.61 0.20
N LYS A 107 -12.32 11.36 -0.21
CA LYS A 107 -11.41 10.58 -1.07
C LYS A 107 -12.02 10.49 -2.47
N PHE A 108 -11.21 10.82 -3.46
CA PHE A 108 -11.54 10.68 -4.88
C PHE A 108 -10.84 9.45 -5.47
N GLY A 109 -11.40 8.91 -6.55
CA GLY A 109 -10.73 7.90 -7.36
C GLY A 109 -9.42 8.42 -7.95
N ASN A 110 -8.49 7.51 -8.23
CA ASN A 110 -7.15 7.83 -8.72
C ASN A 110 -7.16 8.62 -10.04
N ASP A 111 -8.24 8.53 -10.83
CA ASP A 111 -8.39 9.20 -12.12
C ASP A 111 -8.79 10.69 -12.00
N PHE A 112 -8.97 11.19 -10.78
CA PHE A 112 -9.49 12.54 -10.52
C PHE A 112 -8.45 13.65 -10.74
N PHE A 113 -7.16 13.36 -10.60
CA PHE A 113 -6.08 14.34 -10.74
C PHE A 113 -5.27 14.08 -12.02
N ASP A 114 -5.81 14.50 -13.17
CA ASP A 114 -4.99 14.60 -14.38
C ASP A 114 -4.07 15.84 -14.36
N ASP A 115 -3.17 15.94 -15.34
CA ASP A 115 -2.19 17.02 -15.50
C ASP A 115 -2.83 18.44 -15.59
N SER A 116 -4.16 18.55 -15.70
CA SER A 116 -4.90 19.82 -15.84
C SER A 116 -5.60 20.29 -14.56
N PHE A 117 -5.51 19.53 -13.46
CA PHE A 117 -6.18 19.86 -12.20
C PHE A 117 -5.54 21.07 -11.48
N ASP A 118 -6.22 22.22 -11.51
CA ASP A 118 -5.85 23.41 -10.72
C ASP A 118 -6.67 23.46 -9.43
N ILE A 119 -5.99 23.42 -8.28
CA ILE A 119 -6.60 23.54 -6.95
C ILE A 119 -7.38 24.86 -6.78
N LYS A 120 -7.06 25.91 -7.56
CA LYS A 120 -7.81 27.16 -7.58
C LYS A 120 -9.22 27.00 -8.18
N LYS A 121 -9.50 25.93 -8.93
CA LYS A 121 -10.82 25.56 -9.47
C LYS A 121 -11.75 24.94 -8.42
N VAL A 122 -11.22 24.56 -7.24
CA VAL A 122 -11.98 24.00 -6.11
C VAL A 122 -12.74 25.08 -5.31
N LYS A 123 -12.77 26.32 -5.80
CA LYS A 123 -13.23 27.51 -5.06
C LYS A 123 -14.73 27.60 -4.71
N ARG A 124 -15.55 26.57 -4.91
CA ARG A 124 -16.98 26.58 -4.50
C ARG A 124 -17.47 25.23 -3.96
N LEU A 125 -16.88 24.75 -2.87
CA LEU A 125 -17.47 23.74 -1.98
C LEU A 125 -18.28 24.34 -0.81
N VAL A 126 -18.41 25.67 -0.79
CA VAL A 126 -19.06 26.45 0.28
C VAL A 126 -20.51 26.02 0.50
N LYS A 127 -21.24 25.65 -0.57
CA LYS A 127 -22.65 25.24 -0.46
C LYS A 127 -22.84 23.91 0.28
N TYR A 128 -21.81 23.06 0.37
CA TYR A 128 -21.89 21.76 1.04
C TYR A 128 -21.34 21.80 2.47
N CYS A 129 -20.39 22.68 2.77
CA CYS A 129 -19.90 22.89 4.14
C CYS A 129 -21.04 23.39 5.04
N ASP A 130 -21.90 24.26 4.49
CA ASP A 130 -23.08 24.78 5.19
C ASP A 130 -24.12 23.69 5.50
N ALA A 131 -24.30 22.71 4.59
CA ALA A 131 -25.27 21.61 4.78
C ALA A 131 -24.83 20.63 5.88
N TYR A 132 -23.52 20.44 6.07
CA TYR A 132 -22.97 19.49 7.04
C TYR A 132 -22.38 20.14 8.29
N ARG A 133 -22.49 21.47 8.44
CA ARG A 133 -21.90 22.26 9.55
C ARG A 133 -20.41 21.95 9.78
N THR A 134 -19.68 21.76 8.70
CA THR A 134 -18.24 21.45 8.79
C THR A 134 -17.42 22.70 8.63
N ASP A 135 -16.54 22.95 9.58
CA ASP A 135 -15.69 24.15 9.62
C ASP A 135 -14.51 24.04 8.63
N GLU A 136 -14.09 22.81 8.30
CA GLU A 136 -12.94 22.53 7.43
C GLU A 136 -13.21 21.34 6.48
N VAL A 137 -12.70 21.44 5.24
CA VAL A 137 -12.73 20.36 4.24
C VAL A 137 -11.31 19.95 3.89
N TYR A 138 -10.97 18.68 4.12
CA TYR A 138 -9.65 18.14 3.83
C TYR A 138 -9.67 17.26 2.58
N PHE A 139 -8.82 17.63 1.62
CA PHE A 139 -8.50 16.80 0.46
C PHE A 139 -7.30 15.94 0.80
N ASN A 140 -7.49 14.63 0.95
CA ASN A 140 -6.36 13.70 0.98
C ASN A 140 -5.95 13.38 -0.46
N VAL A 141 -5.30 14.33 -1.11
CA VAL A 141 -4.53 14.05 -2.34
C VAL A 141 -3.27 13.34 -1.87
N GLU A 142 -3.00 12.11 -2.32
CA GLU A 142 -1.79 11.40 -1.94
C GLU A 142 -0.56 12.28 -2.29
N TYR A 143 -0.05 12.99 -1.27
CA TYR A 143 1.04 13.97 -1.37
C TYR A 143 2.32 13.37 -1.98
N ARG A 144 2.38 12.03 -2.00
CA ARG A 144 3.47 11.21 -2.55
C ARG A 144 3.62 11.39 -4.06
N GLU A 145 2.53 11.37 -4.83
CA GLU A 145 2.61 11.47 -6.30
C GLU A 145 3.08 12.86 -6.74
N ARG A 146 2.62 13.93 -6.07
CA ARG A 146 3.06 15.31 -6.36
C ARG A 146 4.57 15.49 -6.19
N ASN A 147 5.14 14.98 -5.11
CA ASN A 147 6.58 15.09 -4.88
C ASN A 147 7.38 14.33 -5.94
N ILE A 148 6.88 13.19 -6.42
CA ILE A 148 7.56 12.38 -7.45
C ILE A 148 7.46 13.05 -8.82
N ILE A 149 6.30 13.60 -9.18
CA ILE A 149 6.14 14.40 -10.40
C ILE A 149 7.11 15.58 -10.36
N LEU A 150 7.16 16.31 -9.24
CA LEU A 150 8.09 17.42 -9.05
C LEU A 150 9.55 16.97 -9.15
N LEU A 151 9.91 15.85 -8.53
CA LEU A 151 11.24 15.26 -8.60
C LEU A 151 11.63 14.95 -10.06
N VAL A 152 10.75 14.32 -10.83
CA VAL A 152 10.99 13.99 -12.25
C VAL A 152 11.09 15.24 -13.10
N GLN A 153 10.29 16.28 -12.84
CA GLN A 153 10.42 17.58 -13.51
C GLN A 153 11.77 18.25 -13.23
N ILE A 154 12.28 18.14 -12.00
CA ILE A 154 13.63 18.62 -11.65
C ILE A 154 14.68 17.80 -12.40
N LEU A 155 14.56 16.47 -12.42
CA LEU A 155 15.49 15.59 -13.13
C LEU A 155 15.52 15.84 -14.64
N LYS A 156 14.38 16.12 -15.27
CA LYS A 156 14.31 16.50 -16.69
C LYS A 156 15.06 17.80 -16.98
N LYS A 157 15.30 18.66 -15.99
CA LYS A 157 16.08 19.91 -16.13
C LYS A 157 17.59 19.72 -15.91
N VAL A 158 18.05 18.53 -15.52
CA VAL A 158 19.48 18.23 -15.25
C VAL A 158 20.31 18.10 -16.54
N ASN A 159 19.71 18.30 -17.73
CA ASN A 159 20.39 18.24 -19.03
C ASN A 159 21.19 16.94 -19.25
N LEU A 160 20.54 15.81 -18.99
CA LEU A 160 21.16 14.50 -19.18
C LEU A 160 21.49 14.23 -20.67
N PRO A 161 22.59 13.50 -20.96
CA PRO A 161 22.93 13.09 -22.33
C PRO A 161 21.83 12.27 -23.02
N LEU A 162 21.06 11.52 -22.23
CA LEU A 162 19.86 10.82 -22.65
C LEU A 162 18.63 11.45 -21.99
N LYS A 163 17.56 11.63 -22.76
CA LYS A 163 16.28 12.16 -22.28
C LYS A 163 15.53 11.10 -21.49
N ILE A 164 14.86 11.54 -20.42
CA ILE A 164 13.91 10.72 -19.66
C ILE A 164 12.59 10.68 -20.45
N VAL A 165 12.19 9.49 -20.93
CA VAL A 165 10.95 9.29 -21.70
C VAL A 165 9.76 9.17 -20.75
N TYR A 166 9.85 8.25 -19.80
CA TYR A 166 8.85 8.04 -18.75
C TYR A 166 9.53 7.60 -17.45
N TYR A 167 8.74 7.47 -16.39
CA TYR A 167 9.20 6.98 -15.11
C TYR A 167 8.18 6.01 -14.51
N GLU A 168 8.68 5.05 -13.73
CA GLU A 168 7.87 4.22 -12.85
C GLU A 168 8.17 4.59 -11.41
N ASN A 169 7.15 4.54 -10.56
CA ASN A 169 7.31 4.72 -9.12
C ASN A 169 6.95 3.43 -8.39
N CYS A 170 7.87 2.97 -7.55
CA CYS A 170 7.60 1.94 -6.56
C CYS A 170 8.06 2.46 -5.19
N ASP A 171 7.09 2.86 -4.38
CA ASP A 171 7.30 3.47 -3.07
C ASP A 171 8.09 4.79 -3.10
N ASN A 172 9.34 4.76 -2.61
CA ASN A 172 10.27 5.90 -2.66
C ASN A 172 11.33 5.67 -3.74
N THR A 173 11.17 4.63 -4.56
CA THR A 173 12.07 4.29 -5.66
C THR A 173 11.48 4.76 -6.97
N VAL A 174 12.21 5.62 -7.69
CA VAL A 174 11.82 6.14 -9.00
C VAL A 174 12.72 5.51 -10.05
N PHE A 175 12.14 4.72 -10.95
CA PHE A 175 12.85 4.15 -12.09
C PHE A 175 12.69 5.07 -13.29
N LEU A 176 13.81 5.59 -13.79
CA LEU A 176 13.85 6.42 -14.99
C LEU A 176 14.05 5.52 -16.21
N HIS A 177 13.18 5.69 -17.20
CA HIS A 177 13.32 5.05 -18.49
C HIS A 177 13.84 6.08 -19.49
N MET A 178 15.04 5.83 -19.98
CA MET A 178 15.75 6.74 -20.86
C MET A 178 15.42 6.43 -22.32
N GLU A 179 15.61 7.41 -23.20
CA GLU A 179 15.43 7.20 -24.64
C GLU A 179 16.41 6.14 -25.18
N ASP A 180 15.94 5.34 -26.13
CA ASP A 180 16.70 4.24 -26.72
C ASP A 180 17.60 4.74 -27.87
N ARG A 181 18.63 5.50 -27.50
CA ARG A 181 19.68 5.89 -28.45
C ARG A 181 21.05 5.62 -27.85
N LYS A 182 21.93 5.01 -28.64
CA LYS A 182 23.36 4.85 -28.32
C LYS A 182 23.65 4.02 -27.05
N TRP A 183 22.74 3.15 -26.64
CA TRP A 183 23.05 2.17 -25.60
C TRP A 183 24.03 1.11 -26.14
N PRO A 184 25.02 0.69 -25.35
CA PRO A 184 25.88 -0.43 -25.73
C PRO A 184 25.10 -1.74 -25.71
N HIS A 185 25.55 -2.73 -26.50
CA HIS A 185 24.94 -4.07 -26.51
C HIS A 185 25.45 -4.97 -25.38
N ASP A 186 26.63 -4.69 -24.85
CA ASP A 186 27.21 -5.46 -23.76
C ASP A 186 26.56 -5.11 -22.41
N LYS A 187 26.21 -6.14 -21.61
CA LYS A 187 25.51 -5.97 -20.34
C LYS A 187 26.34 -5.17 -19.33
N GLN A 188 27.65 -5.39 -19.26
CA GLN A 188 28.51 -4.64 -18.34
C GLN A 188 28.65 -3.18 -18.77
N ALA A 189 28.77 -2.94 -20.07
CA ALA A 189 28.79 -1.59 -20.62
C ALA A 189 27.48 -0.85 -20.36
N ILE A 190 26.32 -1.51 -20.42
CA ILE A 190 25.01 -0.92 -20.05
C ILE A 190 25.03 -0.46 -18.59
N GLU A 191 25.48 -1.31 -17.67
CA GLU A 191 25.57 -0.96 -16.25
C GLU A 191 26.55 0.20 -16.00
N CYS A 192 27.65 0.27 -16.75
CA CYS A 192 28.57 1.41 -16.72
C CYS A 192 27.90 2.70 -17.21
N VAL A 193 27.10 2.65 -18.28
CA VAL A 193 26.34 3.81 -18.77
C VAL A 193 25.29 4.27 -17.75
N LYS A 194 24.54 3.34 -17.13
CA LYS A 194 23.60 3.65 -16.05
C LYS A 194 24.31 4.35 -14.89
N SER A 195 25.44 3.79 -14.44
CA SER A 195 26.26 4.37 -13.37
C SER A 195 26.73 5.77 -13.73
N ALA A 196 27.21 6.00 -14.96
CA ALA A 196 27.67 7.30 -15.43
C ALA A 196 26.54 8.35 -15.46
N LEU A 197 25.34 7.96 -15.90
CA LEU A 197 24.16 8.84 -15.88
C LEU A 197 23.74 9.19 -14.44
N LEU A 198 23.75 8.22 -13.52
CA LEU A 198 23.48 8.45 -12.10
C LEU A 198 24.52 9.39 -11.47
N CYS A 199 25.81 9.23 -11.80
CA CYS A 199 26.87 10.16 -11.41
C CYS A 199 26.64 11.57 -11.96
N HIS A 200 26.13 11.69 -13.19
CA HIS A 200 25.78 12.99 -13.78
C HIS A 200 24.60 13.63 -13.02
N ILE A 201 23.56 12.87 -12.71
CA ILE A 201 22.43 13.34 -11.88
C ILE A 201 22.95 13.82 -10.52
N TYR A 202 23.77 13.02 -9.85
CA TYR A 202 24.32 13.35 -8.54
C TYR A 202 25.15 14.64 -8.54
N SER A 203 26.02 14.83 -9.54
CA SER A 203 26.87 16.02 -9.65
C SER A 203 26.12 17.29 -10.03
N HIS A 204 24.97 17.20 -10.73
CA HIS A 204 24.27 18.37 -11.27
C HIS A 204 22.90 18.65 -10.62
N CYS A 205 22.33 17.72 -9.87
CA CYS A 205 21.08 17.91 -9.14
C CYS A 205 21.37 18.52 -7.75
N LYS A 206 20.67 19.61 -7.40
CA LYS A 206 20.79 20.23 -6.07
C LYS A 206 20.19 19.38 -4.94
N LEU A 207 19.40 18.36 -5.28
CA LEU A 207 18.73 17.48 -4.31
C LEU A 207 19.61 16.29 -3.89
N SER A 208 20.81 16.16 -4.44
CA SER A 208 21.69 15.02 -4.21
C SER A 208 22.04 14.83 -2.74
N TYR A 209 21.77 13.64 -2.22
CA TYR A 209 22.04 13.23 -0.84
C TYR A 209 23.10 12.13 -0.77
N GLY A 210 23.02 11.12 -1.65
CA GLY A 210 23.99 10.03 -1.73
C GLY A 210 23.95 9.34 -3.08
N ILE A 211 24.93 8.47 -3.34
CA ILE A 211 25.00 7.68 -4.57
C ILE A 211 25.60 6.31 -4.28
N THR A 212 25.08 5.28 -4.93
CA THR A 212 25.67 3.94 -5.03
C THR A 212 25.88 3.60 -6.50
N ARG A 213 26.43 2.42 -6.79
CA ARG A 213 26.62 1.96 -8.17
C ARG A 213 25.31 1.91 -8.95
N GLU A 214 24.20 1.58 -8.29
CA GLU A 214 22.92 1.28 -8.95
C GLU A 214 21.86 2.38 -8.75
N ALA A 215 22.10 3.35 -7.86
CA ALA A 215 21.10 4.37 -7.53
C ALA A 215 21.71 5.70 -7.09
N VAL A 216 20.95 6.78 -7.29
CA VAL A 216 21.21 8.08 -6.66
C VAL A 216 20.09 8.41 -5.68
N PHE A 217 20.44 8.84 -4.48
CA PHE A 217 19.50 9.21 -3.43
C PHE A 217 19.32 10.73 -3.44
N LEU A 218 18.07 11.18 -3.60
CA LEU A 218 17.72 12.59 -3.69
C LEU A 218 16.78 12.99 -2.54
N LYS A 219 17.10 14.06 -1.82
CA LYS A 219 16.27 14.58 -0.73
C LYS A 219 15.34 15.70 -1.22
N LEU A 220 14.03 15.50 -1.16
CA LEU A 220 13.00 16.49 -1.52
C LEU A 220 11.92 16.52 -0.43
N ASN A 221 11.66 17.71 0.12
CA ASN A 221 10.65 17.93 1.18
C ASN A 221 10.79 16.94 2.36
N ASP A 222 12.01 16.82 2.90
CA ASP A 222 12.39 15.90 3.99
C ASP A 222 12.23 14.40 3.73
N LYS A 223 11.92 14.00 2.48
CA LYS A 223 11.91 12.60 2.06
C LYS A 223 13.11 12.29 1.17
N ILE A 224 13.64 11.08 1.30
CA ILE A 224 14.72 10.56 0.46
C ILE A 224 14.12 9.64 -0.59
N TYR A 225 14.41 9.92 -1.86
CA TYR A 225 14.00 9.15 -3.01
C TYR A 225 15.19 8.40 -3.60
N LYS A 226 15.04 7.09 -3.83
CA LYS A 226 16.01 6.25 -4.51
C LYS A 226 15.74 6.31 -6.01
N VAL A 227 16.58 6.96 -6.79
CA VAL A 227 16.42 7.06 -8.24
C VAL A 227 17.33 6.06 -8.93
N MET A 228 16.74 5.22 -9.79
CA MET A 228 17.43 4.17 -10.53
C MET A 228 17.16 4.33 -12.03
N ILE A 229 18.01 3.78 -12.89
CA ILE A 229 17.81 3.79 -14.35
C ILE A 229 17.49 2.39 -14.83
N LYS A 230 16.33 2.22 -15.47
CA LYS A 230 15.98 1.00 -16.19
C LYS A 230 16.27 1.19 -17.67
N TYR A 231 16.92 0.19 -18.25
CA TYR A 231 17.05 0.04 -19.69
C TYR A 231 16.58 -1.37 -20.01
N GLU A 232 15.37 -1.45 -20.55
CA GLU A 232 14.89 -2.62 -21.26
C GLU A 232 15.31 -2.35 -22.70
N GLY A 233 16.21 -3.16 -23.27
CA GLY A 233 16.62 -3.00 -24.66
C GLY A 233 15.43 -2.98 -25.63
N SER A 234 15.69 -2.88 -26.92
CA SER A 234 14.71 -2.76 -28.03
C SER A 234 13.60 -3.83 -28.14
N ALA A 235 13.33 -4.62 -27.09
CA ALA A 235 12.09 -5.35 -26.90
C ALA A 235 10.86 -4.43 -26.71
N VAL A 236 11.03 -3.18 -26.25
CA VAL A 236 9.90 -2.27 -25.90
C VAL A 236 9.24 -1.63 -27.14
N THR A 237 9.96 -1.41 -28.24
CA THR A 237 9.33 -1.00 -29.52
C THR A 237 8.48 -2.10 -30.12
N CYS A 238 8.79 -3.37 -29.84
CA CYS A 238 8.03 -4.51 -30.33
C CYS A 238 6.66 -4.66 -29.65
N SER A 239 6.49 -4.25 -28.39
CA SER A 239 5.21 -4.41 -27.66
C SER A 239 4.13 -3.37 -27.99
N LEU A 240 4.50 -2.21 -28.53
CA LEU A 240 3.56 -1.18 -28.94
C LEU A 240 3.09 -1.35 -30.39
N GLU A 241 3.91 -1.95 -31.26
CA GLU A 241 3.56 -2.21 -32.67
C GLU A 241 2.92 -3.59 -32.90
N LYS A 242 3.17 -4.58 -32.04
CA LYS A 242 2.59 -5.94 -32.16
C LYS A 242 1.12 -6.09 -31.75
N ARG A 243 0.38 -4.99 -31.57
CA ARG A 243 -1.09 -5.05 -31.50
C ARG A 243 -1.76 -5.10 -32.87
N ASN A 244 -1.02 -4.91 -33.97
CA ASN A 244 -1.62 -4.82 -35.31
C ASN A 244 -1.23 -5.89 -36.34
N GLU A 245 -0.29 -6.81 -36.10
CA GLU A 245 0.01 -7.85 -37.11
C GLU A 245 0.23 -9.24 -36.48
N HIS A 246 -0.50 -10.20 -37.04
CA HIS A 246 -0.65 -11.58 -36.60
C HIS A 246 0.56 -12.47 -36.93
N GLN A 247 0.67 -13.53 -36.11
CA GLN A 247 1.04 -14.91 -36.48
C GLN A 247 2.45 -15.24 -37.01
N GLU A 248 2.89 -16.42 -36.55
CA GLU A 248 3.99 -17.27 -37.02
C GLU A 248 5.45 -16.84 -36.77
N ALA A 249 6.11 -17.52 -35.83
CA ALA A 249 7.06 -18.60 -36.12
C ALA A 249 7.88 -18.98 -34.87
N HIS A 250 8.12 -20.29 -34.73
CA HIS A 250 8.90 -20.93 -33.67
C HIS A 250 10.41 -20.69 -33.80
N GLY A 251 11.11 -20.68 -32.65
CA GLY A 251 12.54 -20.98 -32.61
C GLY A 251 13.31 -20.54 -31.35
N SER A 252 13.44 -21.46 -30.38
CA SER A 252 14.61 -21.71 -29.52
C SER A 252 15.33 -20.53 -28.82
N ALA A 253 15.23 -20.45 -27.48
CA ALA A 253 16.33 -19.96 -26.62
C ALA A 253 16.22 -20.49 -25.18
N VAL A 254 17.12 -21.41 -24.83
CA VAL A 254 17.34 -21.90 -23.46
C VAL A 254 18.42 -21.03 -22.82
N ASN A 255 18.01 -20.09 -21.97
CA ASN A 255 18.71 -19.45 -20.83
C ASN A 255 18.14 -18.08 -20.43
N ASP A 256 17.11 -17.62 -21.14
CA ASP A 256 16.45 -16.31 -20.91
C ASP A 256 15.28 -16.38 -19.89
N GLN A 257 15.03 -17.57 -19.33
CA GLN A 257 13.83 -17.83 -18.52
C GLN A 257 13.88 -17.20 -17.12
N SER A 258 15.05 -16.99 -16.52
CA SER A 258 15.15 -16.46 -15.15
C SER A 258 14.75 -14.97 -15.05
N GLU A 259 15.28 -14.11 -15.92
CA GLU A 259 14.99 -12.66 -15.91
C GLU A 259 13.60 -12.35 -16.49
N LYS A 260 13.14 -13.10 -17.51
CA LYS A 260 11.75 -13.00 -17.99
C LYS A 260 10.74 -13.40 -16.93
N ASN A 261 10.97 -14.49 -16.22
CA ASN A 261 10.05 -14.95 -15.18
C ASN A 261 9.96 -13.95 -14.02
N LEU A 262 11.06 -13.29 -13.64
CA LEU A 262 11.03 -12.24 -12.61
C LEU A 262 10.28 -10.98 -13.08
N THR A 263 10.47 -10.59 -14.34
CA THR A 263 9.81 -9.42 -14.94
C THR A 263 8.30 -9.66 -15.14
N ASP A 264 7.94 -10.87 -15.57
CA ASP A 264 6.56 -11.32 -15.71
C ASP A 264 5.86 -11.47 -14.35
N GLN A 265 6.57 -11.96 -13.32
CA GLN A 265 6.10 -11.99 -11.93
C GLN A 265 5.88 -10.59 -11.36
N LEU A 266 6.81 -9.65 -11.62
CA LEU A 266 6.69 -8.26 -11.19
C LEU A 266 5.52 -7.55 -11.90
N ALA A 267 5.36 -7.78 -13.20
CA ALA A 267 4.24 -7.25 -13.99
C ALA A 267 2.89 -7.83 -13.54
N ASN A 268 2.83 -9.13 -13.23
CA ASN A 268 1.64 -9.78 -12.68
C ASN A 268 1.32 -9.27 -11.27
N SER A 269 2.31 -9.11 -10.40
CA SER A 269 2.14 -8.50 -9.07
C SER A 269 1.63 -7.06 -9.18
N LEU A 270 2.17 -6.24 -10.09
CA LEU A 270 1.68 -4.89 -10.35
C LEU A 270 0.23 -4.88 -10.88
N ARG A 271 -0.14 -5.86 -11.71
CA ARG A 271 -1.51 -6.02 -12.21
C ARG A 271 -2.48 -6.41 -11.10
N ILE A 272 -2.08 -7.36 -10.25
CA ILE A 272 -2.84 -7.77 -9.05
C ILE A 272 -2.95 -6.61 -8.05
N TYR A 273 -1.89 -5.83 -7.89
CA TYR A 273 -1.86 -4.69 -6.98
C TYR A 273 -2.76 -3.53 -7.43
N LYS A 274 -2.86 -3.30 -8.75
CA LYS A 274 -3.80 -2.32 -9.32
C LYS A 274 -5.26 -2.71 -9.12
N THR A 275 -5.58 -4.01 -8.99
CA THR A 275 -6.95 -4.49 -8.73
C THR A 275 -7.28 -4.60 -7.23
N PHE A 276 -6.30 -4.38 -6.34
CA PHE A 276 -6.55 -4.38 -4.90
C PHE A 276 -7.34 -3.15 -4.44
N GLY A 277 -8.50 -3.40 -3.85
CA GLY A 277 -9.21 -2.42 -3.04
C GLY A 277 -8.38 -1.95 -1.84
N THR A 278 -8.75 -0.80 -1.27
CA THR A 278 -8.06 -0.14 -0.14
C THR A 278 -7.78 -1.10 1.03
N GLY A 279 -8.68 -2.05 1.29
CA GLY A 279 -8.54 -3.03 2.37
C GLY A 279 -7.32 -3.95 2.24
N LYS A 280 -7.05 -4.49 1.03
CA LYS A 280 -5.89 -5.36 0.79
C LYS A 280 -4.57 -4.61 0.83
N LYS A 281 -4.55 -3.34 0.38
CA LYS A 281 -3.37 -2.47 0.49
C LYS A 281 -2.98 -2.23 1.96
N ILE A 282 -3.96 -1.94 2.82
CA ILE A 282 -3.72 -1.77 4.26
C ILE A 282 -3.28 -3.10 4.90
N ALA A 283 -3.95 -4.21 4.57
CA ALA A 283 -3.60 -5.53 5.09
C ALA A 283 -2.16 -5.94 4.74
N LYS A 284 -1.71 -5.63 3.52
CA LYS A 284 -0.34 -5.86 3.07
C LYS A 284 0.68 -5.17 3.98
N GLU A 285 0.44 -3.93 4.39
CA GLU A 285 1.34 -3.22 5.31
C GLU A 285 1.34 -3.85 6.71
N TYR A 286 0.20 -4.33 7.21
CA TYR A 286 0.17 -5.10 8.47
C TYR A 286 0.95 -6.41 8.37
N ILE A 287 0.83 -7.13 7.26
CA ILE A 287 1.56 -8.37 7.01
C ILE A 287 3.07 -8.10 6.92
N LYS A 288 3.47 -7.05 6.19
CA LYS A 288 4.90 -6.64 6.11
C LYS A 288 5.45 -6.32 7.49
N LEU A 289 4.73 -5.51 8.27
CA LEU A 289 5.16 -5.13 9.62
C LEU A 289 5.29 -6.36 10.52
N TYR A 290 4.34 -7.29 10.47
CA TYR A 290 4.41 -8.56 11.18
C TYR A 290 5.62 -9.39 10.73
N LEU A 291 5.80 -9.61 9.43
CA LEU A 291 6.90 -10.42 8.92
C LEU A 291 8.29 -9.77 9.18
N ASP A 292 8.41 -8.44 9.10
CA ASP A 292 9.62 -7.69 9.45
C ASP A 292 9.92 -7.79 10.94
N SER A 293 8.89 -7.67 11.79
CA SER A 293 9.02 -7.83 13.24
C SER A 293 9.64 -9.17 13.65
N HIS A 294 9.44 -10.20 12.83
CA HIS A 294 9.99 -11.55 13.04
C HIS A 294 11.17 -11.89 12.10
N GLY A 295 11.62 -10.93 11.29
CA GLY A 295 12.79 -11.03 10.41
C GLY A 295 12.64 -11.89 9.17
N TYR A 296 11.41 -12.14 8.72
CA TYR A 296 11.09 -12.84 7.47
C TYR A 296 11.08 -11.91 6.26
N PHE A 297 10.56 -10.70 6.42
CA PHE A 297 10.52 -9.67 5.38
C PHE A 297 11.69 -8.70 5.55
N PRO A 298 12.34 -8.22 4.47
CA PRO A 298 12.11 -8.55 3.05
C PRO A 298 12.99 -9.72 2.53
N PHE A 299 13.67 -10.46 3.41
CA PHE A 299 14.73 -11.39 2.99
C PHE A 299 14.22 -12.72 2.49
N TYR A 300 13.38 -13.38 3.29
CA TYR A 300 12.86 -14.72 3.05
C TYR A 300 11.49 -14.72 2.39
N ILE A 301 10.73 -13.63 2.58
CA ILE A 301 9.45 -13.38 1.93
C ILE A 301 9.52 -12.02 1.24
N LYS A 302 9.30 -12.01 -0.08
CA LYS A 302 9.33 -10.83 -0.94
C LYS A 302 7.97 -10.14 -0.99
N ASN A 303 8.00 -8.87 -1.41
CA ASN A 303 6.82 -8.04 -1.47
C ASN A 303 5.74 -8.61 -2.42
N TYR A 304 6.14 -9.16 -3.57
CA TYR A 304 5.22 -9.76 -4.54
C TYR A 304 4.66 -11.10 -4.05
N GLU A 305 5.42 -11.87 -3.27
CA GLU A 305 4.95 -13.14 -2.68
C GLU A 305 3.83 -12.88 -1.66
N ILE A 306 3.90 -11.76 -0.93
CA ILE A 306 2.79 -11.32 -0.07
C ILE A 306 1.56 -11.01 -0.93
N ASP A 307 1.73 -10.32 -2.07
CA ASP A 307 0.61 -10.02 -2.98
C ASP A 307 -0.07 -11.28 -3.50
N GLU A 308 0.71 -12.29 -3.89
CA GLU A 308 0.20 -13.58 -4.34
C GLU A 308 -0.60 -14.29 -3.23
N LEU A 309 -0.06 -14.35 -2.01
CA LEU A 309 -0.71 -15.00 -0.87
C LEU A 309 -2.03 -14.31 -0.47
N ILE A 310 -2.11 -12.97 -0.55
CA ILE A 310 -3.34 -12.24 -0.20
C ILE A 310 -4.32 -12.09 -1.37
N ALA A 311 -3.91 -12.39 -2.60
CA ALA A 311 -4.78 -12.31 -3.77
C ALA A 311 -5.97 -13.28 -3.63
N GLU A 312 -5.72 -14.49 -3.13
CA GLU A 312 -6.71 -15.55 -2.94
C GLU A 312 -7.66 -15.30 -1.75
N ILE A 313 -7.34 -14.36 -0.86
CA ILE A 313 -8.16 -14.03 0.30
C ILE A 313 -9.37 -13.20 -0.14
N SER A 314 -10.57 -13.69 0.13
CA SER A 314 -11.84 -13.05 -0.25
C SER A 314 -12.29 -11.94 0.69
N ALA A 315 -11.66 -11.79 1.87
CA ALA A 315 -12.00 -10.75 2.83
C ALA A 315 -11.64 -9.34 2.31
N VAL A 316 -12.44 -8.34 2.72
CA VAL A 316 -12.25 -6.93 2.39
C VAL A 316 -11.67 -6.15 3.58
N ASN A 317 -12.02 -6.55 4.81
CA ASN A 317 -11.51 -5.90 6.01
C ASN A 317 -10.01 -6.22 6.23
N PRO A 318 -9.13 -5.22 6.44
CA PRO A 318 -7.69 -5.46 6.59
C PRO A 318 -7.31 -6.43 7.72
N GLY A 319 -8.01 -6.35 8.86
CA GLY A 319 -7.76 -7.22 10.00
C GLY A 319 -8.18 -8.67 9.71
N GLN A 320 -9.31 -8.87 9.02
CA GLN A 320 -9.72 -10.20 8.58
C GLN A 320 -8.74 -10.78 7.56
N ILE A 321 -8.25 -9.98 6.62
CA ILE A 321 -7.22 -10.42 5.65
C ILE A 321 -5.94 -10.84 6.39
N PHE A 322 -5.49 -10.05 7.36
CA PHE A 322 -4.32 -10.38 8.18
C PHE A 322 -4.50 -11.69 8.96
N ILE A 323 -5.67 -11.89 9.59
CA ILE A 323 -5.98 -13.14 10.31
C ILE A 323 -6.04 -14.33 9.33
N MET A 324 -6.62 -14.14 8.14
CA MET A 324 -6.66 -15.18 7.12
C MET A 324 -5.26 -15.51 6.59
N PHE A 325 -4.38 -14.51 6.45
CA PHE A 325 -2.97 -14.69 6.12
C PHE A 325 -2.25 -15.56 7.17
N ILE A 326 -2.44 -15.28 8.47
CA ILE A 326 -1.85 -16.09 9.55
C ILE A 326 -2.39 -17.54 9.51
N LYS A 327 -3.65 -17.73 9.12
CA LYS A 327 -4.31 -19.05 9.01
C LYS A 327 -3.97 -19.81 7.72
N LEU A 328 -3.18 -19.25 6.80
CA LEU A 328 -2.87 -19.94 5.55
C LEU A 328 -2.19 -21.29 5.85
N PRO A 329 -2.57 -22.35 5.12
CA PRO A 329 -1.99 -23.68 5.32
C PRO A 329 -0.49 -23.66 5.02
N LYS A 330 0.26 -24.51 5.73
CA LYS A 330 1.72 -24.67 5.54
C LYS A 330 2.12 -24.85 4.07
N GLN A 331 1.29 -25.53 3.29
CA GLN A 331 1.51 -25.80 1.87
C GLN A 331 1.60 -24.53 1.02
N GLN A 332 0.84 -23.47 1.36
CA GLN A 332 0.90 -22.20 0.65
C GLN A 332 2.17 -21.41 0.98
N PHE A 333 2.73 -21.56 2.18
CA PHE A 333 4.05 -20.98 2.48
C PHE A 333 5.19 -21.82 1.91
N ALA A 334 5.00 -23.13 1.75
CA ALA A 334 6.01 -24.05 1.22
C ALA A 334 6.33 -23.81 -0.26
N SER A 335 5.47 -23.11 -1.00
CA SER A 335 5.75 -22.71 -2.38
C SER A 335 6.73 -21.53 -2.48
N LEU A 336 7.03 -20.83 -1.37
CA LEU A 336 7.93 -19.69 -1.38
C LEU A 336 9.40 -20.15 -1.48
N PRO A 337 10.16 -19.72 -2.50
CA PRO A 337 11.53 -20.18 -2.73
C PRO A 337 12.51 -19.77 -1.62
N GLY A 338 12.21 -18.68 -0.89
CA GLY A 338 13.04 -18.21 0.22
C GLY A 338 12.87 -18.98 1.53
N LEU A 339 11.83 -19.82 1.67
CA LEU A 339 11.52 -20.54 2.90
C LEU A 339 11.91 -22.02 2.81
N ASP A 340 13.05 -22.36 3.40
CA ASP A 340 13.37 -23.77 3.61
C ASP A 340 12.52 -24.40 4.74
N SER A 341 12.68 -25.70 4.94
CA SER A 341 11.88 -26.46 5.91
C SER A 341 12.01 -25.92 7.34
N MET A 342 13.17 -25.39 7.71
CA MET A 342 13.44 -24.86 9.04
C MET A 342 12.71 -23.52 9.25
N LEU A 343 12.85 -22.59 8.31
CA LEU A 343 12.19 -21.28 8.35
C LEU A 343 10.66 -21.40 8.24
N LEU A 344 10.19 -22.29 7.37
CA LEU A 344 8.78 -22.60 7.19
C LEU A 344 8.16 -23.15 8.48
N ASN A 345 8.80 -24.14 9.11
CA ASN A 345 8.30 -24.71 10.37
C ASN A 345 8.21 -23.64 11.47
N ARG A 346 9.20 -22.76 11.54
CA ARG A 346 9.21 -21.65 12.49
C ARG A 346 8.06 -20.66 12.23
N LEU A 347 7.81 -20.30 10.97
CA LEU A 347 6.73 -19.37 10.61
C LEU A 347 5.36 -19.96 10.97
N VAL A 348 5.16 -21.26 10.71
CA VAL A 348 3.93 -21.97 11.06
C VAL A 348 3.74 -22.02 12.59
N GLN A 349 4.80 -22.29 13.36
CA GLN A 349 4.73 -22.28 14.83
C GLN A 349 4.43 -20.88 15.38
N LEU A 350 5.03 -19.84 14.79
CA LEU A 350 4.76 -18.46 15.14
C LEU A 350 3.29 -18.12 14.89
N ASN A 351 2.78 -18.43 13.69
CA ASN A 351 1.38 -18.21 13.33
C ASN A 351 0.42 -18.96 14.28
N ALA A 352 0.74 -20.20 14.65
CA ALA A 352 -0.07 -20.96 15.61
C ALA A 352 -0.14 -20.30 16.98
N LYS A 353 1.00 -19.82 17.52
CA LYS A 353 1.04 -19.07 18.80
C LYS A 353 0.23 -17.79 18.75
N VAL A 354 0.31 -17.07 17.62
CA VAL A 354 -0.48 -15.86 17.40
C VAL A 354 -1.97 -16.19 17.40
N LEU A 355 -2.40 -17.23 16.69
CA LEU A 355 -3.80 -17.65 16.66
C LEU A 355 -4.32 -18.07 18.02
N GLU A 356 -3.51 -18.77 18.82
CA GLU A 356 -3.84 -19.14 20.19
C GLU A 356 -4.10 -17.89 21.06
N HIS A 357 -3.23 -16.87 20.95
CA HIS A 357 -3.42 -15.61 21.67
C HIS A 357 -4.66 -14.84 21.21
N LEU A 358 -4.97 -14.86 19.91
CA LEU A 358 -6.18 -14.25 19.36
C LEU A 358 -7.46 -14.95 19.83
N GLN A 359 -7.41 -16.23 20.17
CA GLN A 359 -8.56 -16.97 20.72
C GLN A 359 -8.79 -16.68 22.21
N GLN A 360 -7.72 -16.38 22.96
CA GLN A 360 -7.77 -16.20 24.42
C GLN A 360 -8.09 -14.76 24.85
N SER A 361 -7.96 -13.77 23.97
CA SER A 361 -8.12 -12.35 24.30
C SER A 361 -9.15 -11.66 23.41
N VAL A 362 -9.99 -10.81 24.02
CA VAL A 362 -10.91 -9.91 23.29
C VAL A 362 -10.14 -8.79 22.59
N PHE A 363 -8.94 -8.45 23.08
CA PHE A 363 -8.09 -7.38 22.53
C PHE A 363 -6.74 -7.93 22.05
N ILE A 364 -6.33 -7.53 20.85
CA ILE A 364 -5.03 -7.91 20.29
C ILE A 364 -3.97 -6.99 20.87
N ASP A 365 -3.10 -7.52 21.72
CA ASP A 365 -1.88 -6.80 22.13
C ASP A 365 -0.90 -6.78 20.95
N GLY A 366 -0.93 -5.69 20.19
CA GLY A 366 -0.06 -5.48 19.04
C GLY A 366 1.42 -5.53 19.39
N ARG A 367 1.83 -5.15 20.61
CA ARG A 367 3.25 -5.22 21.00
C ARG A 367 3.70 -6.66 21.10
N ARG A 368 2.89 -7.53 21.70
CA ARG A 368 3.19 -8.97 21.82
C ARG A 368 3.22 -9.66 20.45
N LEU A 369 2.37 -9.23 19.51
CA LEU A 369 2.36 -9.74 18.14
C LEU A 369 3.64 -9.38 17.37
N LEU A 370 4.19 -8.19 17.61
CA LEU A 370 5.36 -7.65 16.92
C LEU A 370 6.69 -7.90 17.68
N SER A 371 6.64 -8.55 18.84
CA SER A 371 7.83 -8.89 19.62
C SER A 371 8.30 -10.31 19.29
N PRO A 372 9.49 -10.50 18.70
CA PRO A 372 9.99 -11.83 18.38
C PRO A 372 10.42 -12.61 19.63
N SER A 373 10.22 -13.93 19.60
CA SER A 373 10.77 -14.84 20.61
C SER A 373 12.28 -14.99 20.41
N LEU A 374 13.08 -14.40 21.29
CA LEU A 374 14.55 -14.47 21.23
C LEU A 374 15.12 -15.83 21.67
N LYS A 375 14.31 -16.67 22.33
CA LYS A 375 14.75 -17.96 22.93
C LYS A 375 15.11 -19.03 21.91
N ASP A 376 14.56 -18.92 20.71
CA ASP A 376 14.68 -19.96 19.69
C ASP A 376 15.93 -19.78 18.79
N TYR A 377 16.68 -18.70 19.00
CA TYR A 377 17.90 -18.36 18.26
C TYR A 377 19.13 -18.70 19.07
N ASP A 378 20.23 -19.03 18.41
CA ASP A 378 21.45 -19.40 19.11
C ASP A 378 22.09 -18.14 19.71
N PHE A 379 22.08 -17.03 18.98
CA PHE A 379 22.36 -15.71 19.54
C PHE A 379 21.58 -14.61 18.82
N VAL A 380 21.47 -13.46 19.47
CA VAL A 380 20.80 -12.27 18.94
C VAL A 380 21.72 -11.06 19.12
N LEU A 381 21.88 -10.27 18.07
CA LEU A 381 22.57 -8.99 18.12
C LEU A 381 21.53 -7.87 18.21
N MET A 382 21.73 -6.90 19.10
CA MET A 382 20.79 -5.80 19.32
C MET A 382 21.50 -4.46 19.30
N LYS A 383 20.80 -3.44 18.80
CA LYS A 383 21.35 -2.08 18.68
C LYS A 383 21.24 -1.35 20.01
N GLU A 384 20.10 -1.49 20.67
CA GLU A 384 19.80 -0.89 21.97
C GLU A 384 19.61 -1.99 23.02
N ASN A 385 19.85 -1.64 24.28
CA ASN A 385 19.58 -2.55 25.38
C ASN A 385 18.07 -2.65 25.56
N THR A 386 17.51 -3.85 25.41
CA THR A 386 16.11 -4.08 25.78
C THR A 386 16.05 -4.24 27.29
N GLU A 387 15.50 -3.23 27.97
CA GLU A 387 15.29 -3.25 29.42
C GLU A 387 14.50 -4.51 29.82
N GLY A 388 15.09 -5.36 30.66
CA GLY A 388 14.40 -6.52 31.25
C GLY A 388 15.07 -7.89 31.13
N GLN A 389 16.23 -8.04 30.49
CA GLN A 389 16.96 -9.34 30.42
C GLN A 389 18.43 -9.21 30.86
N SER A 390 18.65 -9.08 32.16
CA SER A 390 19.95 -8.67 32.73
C SER A 390 21.07 -9.73 32.73
N GLU A 391 20.79 -11.02 32.54
CA GLU A 391 21.81 -12.06 32.80
C GLU A 391 22.52 -12.61 31.56
N ARG A 392 21.96 -12.43 30.35
CA ARG A 392 22.49 -13.04 29.11
C ARG A 392 22.90 -12.02 28.04
N ILE A 393 22.76 -10.74 28.33
CA ILE A 393 23.13 -9.65 27.42
C ILE A 393 24.56 -9.22 27.73
N ILE A 394 25.44 -9.34 26.75
CA ILE A 394 26.83 -8.88 26.81
C ILE A 394 26.92 -7.60 25.99
N PHE A 395 27.38 -6.53 26.62
CA PHE A 395 27.75 -5.30 25.93
C PHE A 395 29.03 -5.53 25.14
N VAL A 396 29.02 -5.17 23.86
CA VAL A 396 30.19 -5.21 22.99
C VAL A 396 30.76 -3.80 22.97
N ALA A 397 31.89 -3.61 23.64
CA ALA A 397 32.50 -2.29 23.84
C ALA A 397 32.79 -1.55 22.52
N ASP A 398 32.69 -0.22 22.60
CA ASP A 398 32.78 0.81 21.56
C ASP A 398 33.92 0.54 20.54
N ASN A 399 33.60 -0.19 19.46
CA ASN A 399 34.41 -0.15 18.25
C ASN A 399 33.97 1.07 17.45
N ASP A 400 34.51 2.22 17.83
CA ASP A 400 34.61 3.44 17.03
C ASP A 400 33.28 3.86 16.34
N ARG A 401 32.60 4.87 16.89
CA ARG A 401 31.32 5.45 16.41
C ARG A 401 31.29 5.88 14.93
N SER A 402 32.39 5.71 14.21
CA SER A 402 32.56 5.93 12.78
C SER A 402 32.18 4.75 11.88
N LYS A 403 31.78 3.58 12.41
CA LYS A 403 31.42 2.40 11.58
C LYS A 403 29.91 2.26 11.34
N PHE A 404 29.53 2.51 10.09
CA PHE A 404 28.22 2.29 9.45
C PHE A 404 26.99 2.71 10.27
N LEU A 405 26.52 3.93 9.99
CA LEU A 405 25.11 4.26 10.14
C LEU A 405 24.31 3.18 9.42
N LEU A 406 23.48 2.44 10.16
CA LEU A 406 22.47 1.53 9.63
C LEU A 406 21.43 2.35 8.85
N GLY A 407 21.82 2.79 7.66
CA GLY A 407 20.96 3.21 6.57
C GLY A 407 21.16 2.18 5.48
N GLN A 408 20.31 1.16 5.47
CA GLN A 408 20.32 0.02 4.57
C GLN A 408 21.57 -0.86 4.71
N VAL A 409 21.48 -1.88 5.58
CA VAL A 409 22.28 -3.08 5.34
C VAL A 409 21.86 -3.59 3.96
N GLU A 410 22.65 -3.35 2.92
CA GLU A 410 22.54 -4.17 1.71
C GLU A 410 23.02 -5.56 2.12
N VAL A 411 22.09 -6.40 2.60
CA VAL A 411 22.35 -7.77 3.09
C VAL A 411 23.05 -8.66 2.05
N ASN A 412 23.10 -8.21 0.80
CA ASN A 412 24.01 -8.74 -0.22
C ASN A 412 25.48 -8.75 0.27
N ASP A 413 25.90 -7.84 1.16
CA ASP A 413 27.26 -7.77 1.73
C ASP A 413 27.60 -8.90 2.73
N PHE A 414 26.63 -9.75 3.09
CA PHE A 414 26.87 -10.97 3.86
C PHE A 414 27.19 -12.19 2.99
N PHE A 415 27.67 -11.98 1.74
CA PHE A 415 28.09 -13.04 0.81
C PHE A 415 28.70 -14.26 1.54
N GLY A 416 28.02 -15.40 1.43
CA GLY A 416 28.45 -16.69 1.97
C GLY A 416 27.95 -17.04 3.38
N MET A 417 27.49 -16.07 4.19
CA MET A 417 27.06 -16.35 5.58
C MET A 417 25.80 -17.21 5.67
N GLY A 418 24.94 -17.15 4.64
CA GLY A 418 23.76 -18.02 4.51
C GLY A 418 24.09 -19.52 4.47
N THR A 419 25.35 -19.90 4.21
CA THR A 419 25.80 -21.29 4.32
C THR A 419 25.97 -21.76 5.76
N TYR A 420 26.24 -20.83 6.69
CA TYR A 420 26.55 -21.12 8.08
C TYR A 420 25.39 -20.83 9.04
N ALA A 421 24.52 -19.89 8.69
CA ALA A 421 23.42 -19.47 9.55
C ALA A 421 22.22 -18.91 8.77
N TYR A 422 21.06 -18.96 9.41
CA TYR A 422 19.89 -18.15 9.09
C TYR A 422 20.00 -16.81 9.81
N LEU A 423 19.79 -15.74 9.07
CA LEU A 423 19.93 -14.36 9.52
C LEU A 423 18.56 -13.67 9.42
N LEU A 424 17.86 -13.56 10.55
CA LEU A 424 16.53 -12.95 10.60
C LEU A 424 16.68 -11.54 11.20
N TYR A 425 16.75 -10.52 10.36
CA TYR A 425 16.85 -9.13 10.79
C TYR A 425 15.46 -8.50 10.91
N SER A 426 15.17 -7.95 12.07
CA SER A 426 13.96 -7.15 12.29
C SER A 426 14.34 -5.68 12.36
N GLU A 427 13.90 -4.90 11.36
CA GLU A 427 14.10 -3.46 11.37
C GLU A 427 13.26 -2.81 12.47
N TYR A 428 12.00 -3.23 12.62
CA TYR A 428 11.11 -2.75 13.67
C TYR A 428 11.71 -2.86 15.08
N ASN A 429 12.30 -4.02 15.41
CA ASN A 429 12.87 -4.27 16.73
C ASN A 429 14.37 -3.91 16.84
N GLN A 430 15.01 -3.51 15.73
CA GLN A 430 16.45 -3.25 15.65
C GLN A 430 17.30 -4.44 16.19
N VAL A 431 16.91 -5.67 15.85
CA VAL A 431 17.60 -6.91 16.25
C VAL A 431 17.93 -7.79 15.05
N LEU A 432 19.11 -8.43 15.10
CA LEU A 432 19.48 -9.52 14.20
C LEU A 432 19.47 -10.83 14.96
N MET A 433 18.54 -11.70 14.62
CA MET A 433 18.35 -12.99 15.24
C MET A 433 19.02 -14.08 14.40
N VAL A 434 19.97 -14.80 15.01
CA VAL A 434 20.84 -15.74 14.29
C VAL A 434 20.56 -17.17 14.72
N LYS A 435 20.24 -18.02 13.74
CA LYS A 435 20.18 -19.47 13.92
C LYS A 435 21.27 -20.14 13.12
N MET A 436 22.21 -20.79 13.79
CA MET A 436 23.29 -21.55 13.18
C MET A 436 22.74 -22.78 12.46
N LYS A 437 23.25 -23.03 11.26
CA LYS A 437 23.11 -24.33 10.56
C LYS A 437 24.08 -25.36 11.10
N ASP A 438 25.25 -24.90 11.55
CA ASP A 438 26.29 -25.72 12.18
C ASP A 438 26.97 -24.92 13.30
N MET A 439 26.83 -25.41 14.54
CA MET A 439 27.32 -24.73 15.74
C MET A 439 28.84 -24.56 15.76
N LYS A 440 29.61 -25.36 15.00
CA LYS A 440 31.07 -25.24 14.99
C LYS A 440 31.58 -23.89 14.46
N TYR A 441 30.74 -23.17 13.70
CA TYR A 441 31.08 -21.86 13.13
C TYR A 441 30.55 -20.68 13.95
N ILE A 442 29.95 -20.91 15.12
CA ILE A 442 29.26 -19.84 15.87
C ILE A 442 30.18 -18.66 16.20
N SER A 443 31.41 -18.94 16.64
CA SER A 443 32.40 -17.90 16.94
C SER A 443 32.81 -17.11 15.71
N LEU A 444 32.99 -17.78 14.56
CA LEU A 444 33.29 -17.14 13.28
C LEU A 444 32.15 -16.22 12.86
N VAL A 445 30.93 -16.74 12.85
CA VAL A 445 29.74 -15.99 12.39
C VAL A 445 29.49 -14.79 13.29
N MET A 446 29.52 -14.97 14.61
CA MET A 446 29.34 -13.89 15.58
C MET A 446 30.41 -12.80 15.41
N ASN A 447 31.69 -13.15 15.28
CA ASN A 447 32.77 -12.17 15.10
C ASN A 447 32.63 -11.40 13.78
N VAL A 448 32.32 -12.08 12.67
CA VAL A 448 32.11 -11.43 11.36
C VAL A 448 30.95 -10.44 11.44
N LEU A 449 29.83 -10.85 12.05
CA LEU A 449 28.67 -9.98 12.20
C LEU A 449 28.98 -8.77 13.09
N LEU A 450 29.65 -8.95 14.24
CA LEU A 450 30.02 -7.84 15.12
C LEU A 450 31.00 -6.86 14.46
N VAL A 451 31.94 -7.34 13.63
CA VAL A 451 32.87 -6.46 12.91
C VAL A 451 32.16 -5.67 11.80
N LYS A 452 31.16 -6.28 11.15
CA LYS A 452 30.45 -5.68 10.00
C LYS A 452 29.24 -4.84 10.38
N THR A 453 28.75 -4.92 11.61
CA THR A 453 27.49 -4.26 12.03
C THR A 453 27.72 -3.34 13.21
N SER A 454 26.79 -2.42 13.44
CA SER A 454 26.80 -1.48 14.57
C SER A 454 25.98 -1.98 15.77
N PHE A 455 25.75 -3.30 15.89
CA PHE A 455 25.08 -3.87 17.05
C PHE A 455 25.96 -3.75 18.29
N SER A 456 25.40 -3.20 19.37
CA SER A 456 26.12 -2.90 20.62
C SER A 456 25.95 -3.99 21.68
N TYR A 457 24.99 -4.90 21.49
CA TYR A 457 24.64 -5.92 22.48
C TYR A 457 24.52 -7.30 21.83
N VAL A 458 24.94 -8.33 22.57
CA VAL A 458 24.78 -9.74 22.19
C VAL A 458 24.02 -10.47 23.27
N TYR A 459 22.89 -11.07 22.91
CA TYR A 459 22.19 -12.04 23.74
C TYR A 459 22.57 -13.45 23.32
N LYS A 460 23.16 -14.22 24.23
CA LYS A 460 23.64 -15.58 23.99
C LYS A 460 22.69 -16.62 24.58
N ASN A 461 22.32 -17.63 23.79
CA ASN A 461 21.54 -18.80 24.23
C ASN A 461 22.33 -20.12 24.18
N PHE A 462 23.59 -20.10 23.76
CA PHE A 462 24.43 -21.29 23.52
C PHE A 462 25.48 -21.52 24.61
#